data_AF-F5RMQ2-F1
#
_entry.id   AF-F5RMQ2-F1
#
_cell.length_a   1.000
_cell.length_b   1.000
_cell.length_c   1.000
_cell.angle_alpha   90.00
_cell.angle_beta   90.00
_cell.angle_gamma   90.00
#
_symmetry.space_group_name_H-M   'P 1'
#
loop_
_entity.id
_entity.type
_entity.pdbx_description
1 polymer ?
#
loop_
_entity_poly.entity_id
_entity_poly.type
_entity_poly.pdbx_seq_one_letter_code
_entity_poly.pdbx_strand_id
1 'polypeptide(L)'
;MEQAGKRMRKLDLLIQRLYEDNVDGKVSDERFTKLTATYENEQSVLTMRMKGLQAVVAKESETAANVNGFLSIVRKYTDIPELTSEIVREFIEKVYIFHPEVADGKRTQKIVIVWNRIGEFNARTLDAEDEQA
;
A
#
# COMPACT_ATOMS: atom_id res chain seq x y z
N MET A 1 -0.83 -11.45 -12.86
CA MET A 1 0.50 -11.95 -12.46
C MET A 1 0.89 -13.25 -13.16
N GLU A 2 -0.05 -14.19 -13.34
CA GLU A 2 0.24 -15.50 -13.96
C GLU A 2 0.87 -15.42 -15.37
N GLN A 3 0.41 -14.49 -16.23
CA GLN A 3 0.97 -14.29 -17.57
C GLN A 3 2.43 -13.80 -17.54
N ALA A 4 2.79 -12.92 -16.59
CA ALA A 4 4.15 -12.43 -16.43
C ALA A 4 5.09 -13.56 -15.96
N GLY A 5 4.64 -14.41 -15.02
CA GLY A 5 5.37 -15.60 -14.60
C GLY A 5 5.58 -16.61 -15.74
N LYS A 6 4.55 -16.85 -16.56
CA LYS A 6 4.66 -17.69 -17.77
C LYS A 6 5.69 -17.11 -18.77
N ARG A 7 5.72 -15.79 -18.96
CA ARG A 7 6.70 -15.12 -19.84
C ARG A 7 8.13 -15.25 -19.29
N MET A 8 8.34 -15.06 -17.98
CA MET A 8 9.67 -15.23 -17.37
C MET A 8 10.24 -16.62 -17.59
N ARG A 9 9.46 -17.68 -17.32
CA ARG A 9 9.90 -19.07 -17.58
C ARG A 9 10.23 -19.32 -19.04
N LYS A 10 9.48 -18.69 -19.96
CA LYS A 10 9.76 -18.77 -21.39
C LYS A 10 11.08 -18.08 -21.73
N LEU A 11 11.38 -16.95 -21.11
CA LEU A 11 12.65 -16.25 -21.28
C LEU A 11 13.82 -17.08 -20.75
N ASP A 12 13.69 -17.74 -19.60
CA ASP A 12 14.72 -18.65 -19.05
C ASP A 12 15.06 -19.76 -20.06
N LEU A 13 14.02 -20.39 -20.63
CA LEU A 13 14.19 -21.45 -21.61
C LEU A 13 14.83 -20.94 -22.92
N LEU A 14 14.50 -19.72 -23.34
CA LEU A 14 15.10 -19.10 -24.53
C LEU A 14 16.57 -18.79 -24.30
N ILE A 15 16.95 -18.26 -23.14
CA ILE A 15 18.34 -17.97 -22.79
C ILE A 15 19.15 -19.27 -22.73
N GLN A 16 18.60 -20.33 -22.13
CA GLN A 16 19.28 -21.63 -22.08
C GLN A 16 19.56 -22.17 -23.49
N ARG A 17 18.55 -22.18 -24.37
CA ARG A 17 18.73 -22.63 -25.77
C ARG A 17 19.71 -21.76 -26.54
N LEU A 18 19.66 -20.45 -26.32
CA LEU A 18 20.58 -19.51 -26.96
C LEU A 18 22.03 -19.77 -26.57
N TYR A 19 22.28 -20.19 -25.32
CA TYR A 19 23.61 -20.63 -24.87
C TYR A 19 24.04 -21.93 -25.56
N GLU A 20 23.16 -22.93 -25.62
CA GLU A 20 23.41 -24.19 -26.33
C GLU A 20 23.75 -23.94 -27.81
N ASP A 21 22.97 -23.10 -28.50
CA ASP A 21 23.20 -22.76 -29.90
C ASP A 21 24.47 -21.93 -30.13
N ASN A 22 24.92 -21.13 -29.14
CA ASN A 22 26.21 -20.43 -29.21
C ASN A 22 27.39 -21.40 -29.10
N VAL A 23 27.31 -22.37 -28.17
CA VAL A 23 28.35 -23.42 -28.01
C VAL A 23 28.43 -24.30 -29.25
N ASP A 24 27.30 -24.60 -29.89
CA ASP A 24 27.24 -25.34 -31.16
C ASP A 24 27.69 -24.52 -32.38
N GLY A 25 28.03 -23.24 -32.20
CA GLY A 25 28.47 -22.33 -33.28
C GLY A 25 27.36 -21.93 -34.26
N LYS A 26 26.09 -22.19 -33.94
CA LYS A 26 24.93 -21.79 -34.77
C LYS A 26 24.62 -20.29 -34.62
N VAL A 27 25.07 -19.68 -33.53
CA VAL A 27 24.95 -18.26 -33.22
C VAL A 27 26.35 -17.69 -33.01
N SER A 28 26.60 -16.47 -33.50
CA SER A 28 27.86 -15.78 -33.22
C SER A 28 27.84 -15.13 -31.83
N ASP A 29 29.01 -15.02 -31.20
CA ASP A 29 29.14 -14.41 -29.86
C ASP A 29 28.55 -12.98 -29.81
N GLU A 30 28.67 -12.21 -30.89
CA GLU A 30 28.08 -10.87 -30.99
C GLU A 30 26.54 -10.91 -30.91
N ARG A 31 25.92 -11.88 -31.60
CA ARG A 31 24.47 -12.07 -31.60
C ARG A 31 23.99 -12.63 -30.27
N PHE A 32 24.73 -13.57 -29.68
CA PHE A 32 24.48 -14.09 -28.34
C PHE A 32 24.45 -12.95 -27.31
N THR A 33 25.49 -12.12 -27.28
CA THR A 33 25.60 -10.98 -26.35
C THR A 33 24.42 -10.02 -26.46
N LYS A 34 24.04 -9.65 -27.69
CA LYS A 34 22.91 -8.73 -27.94
C LYS A 34 21.57 -9.33 -27.51
N LEU A 35 21.31 -10.59 -27.83
CA LEU A 35 20.04 -11.26 -27.51
C LEU A 35 19.90 -11.54 -26.01
N THR A 36 20.97 -12.04 -25.37
CA THR A 36 21.01 -12.26 -23.91
C THR A 36 20.75 -10.97 -23.16
N ALA A 37 21.44 -9.88 -23.51
CA ALA A 37 21.21 -8.57 -22.87
C ALA A 37 19.75 -8.08 -23.03
N THR A 38 19.13 -8.34 -24.18
CA THR A 38 17.73 -7.98 -24.43
C THR A 38 16.77 -8.77 -23.54
N TYR A 39 16.98 -10.08 -23.43
CA TYR A 39 16.13 -10.95 -22.61
C TYR A 39 16.31 -10.72 -21.11
N GLU A 40 17.55 -10.51 -20.64
CA GLU A 40 17.83 -10.16 -19.25
C GLU A 40 17.17 -8.83 -18.86
N ASN A 41 17.22 -7.83 -19.76
CA ASN A 41 16.52 -6.57 -19.54
C ASN A 41 15.00 -6.77 -19.45
N GLU A 42 14.40 -7.57 -20.35
CA GLU A 42 12.97 -7.89 -20.29
C GLU A 42 12.60 -8.59 -18.96
N GLN A 43 13.41 -9.55 -18.50
CA GLN A 43 13.21 -10.23 -17.23
C GLN A 43 13.29 -9.27 -16.03
N SER A 44 14.27 -8.37 -16.04
CA SER A 44 14.44 -7.35 -14.98
C SER A 44 13.20 -6.45 -14.88
N VAL A 45 12.73 -5.93 -16.01
CA VAL A 45 11.53 -5.08 -16.09
C VAL A 45 10.28 -5.82 -15.61
N LEU A 46 10.09 -7.07 -16.04
CA LEU A 46 8.95 -7.89 -15.62
C LEU A 46 8.99 -8.18 -14.11
N THR A 47 10.17 -8.48 -13.57
CA THR A 47 10.37 -8.74 -12.14
C THR A 47 10.05 -7.51 -11.30
N MET A 48 10.56 -6.34 -11.71
CA MET A 48 10.28 -5.07 -11.02
C MET A 48 8.78 -4.76 -11.04
N ARG A 49 8.12 -4.93 -12.19
CA ARG A 49 6.68 -4.72 -12.32
C ARG A 49 5.87 -5.66 -11.43
N MET A 50 6.24 -6.94 -11.35
CA MET A 50 5.55 -7.89 -10.47
C MET A 50 5.72 -7.52 -9.00
N LYS A 51 6.93 -7.15 -8.57
CA LYS A 51 7.17 -6.70 -7.18
C LYS A 51 6.35 -5.45 -6.86
N GLY A 52 6.29 -4.48 -7.76
CA GLY A 52 5.47 -3.28 -7.60
C GLY A 52 3.98 -3.60 -7.47
N LEU A 53 3.44 -4.43 -8.35
CA LEU A 53 2.03 -4.85 -8.29
C LEU A 53 1.72 -5.65 -7.02
N GLN A 54 2.62 -6.53 -6.57
CA GLN A 54 2.45 -7.25 -5.31
C GLN A 54 2.43 -6.31 -4.11
N ALA A 55 3.29 -5.29 -4.09
CA ALA A 55 3.32 -4.30 -3.02
C ALA A 55 2.02 -3.49 -2.96
N VAL A 56 1.46 -3.10 -4.12
CA VAL A 56 0.17 -2.40 -4.18
C VAL A 56 -0.96 -3.28 -3.63
N VAL A 57 -1.06 -4.53 -4.09
CA VAL A 57 -2.07 -5.47 -3.60
C VAL A 57 -1.93 -5.74 -2.11
N ALA A 58 -0.70 -5.91 -1.62
CA ALA A 58 -0.43 -6.11 -0.20
C ALA A 58 -0.89 -4.91 0.64
N LYS A 59 -0.57 -3.69 0.19
CA LYS A 59 -0.99 -2.44 0.85
C LYS A 59 -2.51 -2.28 0.87
N GLU A 60 -3.18 -2.56 -0.24
CA GLU A 60 -4.65 -2.51 -0.32
C GLU A 60 -5.31 -3.55 0.58
N SER A 61 -4.79 -4.79 0.59
CA SER A 61 -5.26 -5.85 1.46
C SER A 61 -5.07 -5.52 2.94
N GLU A 62 -3.93 -4.94 3.30
CA GLU A 62 -3.64 -4.50 4.67
C GLU A 62 -4.60 -3.39 5.09
N THR A 63 -4.85 -2.41 4.20
CA THR A 63 -5.80 -1.31 4.45
C THR A 63 -7.22 -1.85 4.66
N ALA A 64 -7.67 -2.77 3.79
CA ALA A 64 -8.99 -3.38 3.91
C ALA A 64 -9.13 -4.23 5.18
N ALA A 65 -8.10 -5.00 5.56
CA ALA A 65 -8.09 -5.78 6.79
C ALA A 65 -8.11 -4.87 8.04
N ASN A 66 -7.38 -3.75 7.99
CA ASN A 66 -7.35 -2.74 9.04
C ASN A 66 -8.71 -2.08 9.26
N VAL A 67 -9.39 -1.68 8.17
CA VAL A 67 -10.74 -1.10 8.21
C VAL A 67 -11.76 -2.11 8.73
N ASN A 68 -11.74 -3.35 8.25
CA ASN A 68 -12.67 -4.39 8.72
C ASN A 68 -12.44 -4.72 10.21
N GLY A 69 -11.18 -4.76 10.65
CA GLY A 69 -10.84 -4.91 12.07
C GLY A 69 -11.38 -3.76 12.91
N PHE A 70 -11.18 -2.51 12.47
CA PHE A 70 -11.71 -1.34 13.17
C PHE A 70 -13.24 -1.36 13.26
N LEU A 71 -13.95 -1.61 12.15
CA LEU A 71 -15.41 -1.71 12.14
C LEU A 71 -15.92 -2.82 13.06
N SER A 72 -15.19 -3.92 13.19
CA SER A 72 -15.57 -5.00 14.12
C SER A 72 -15.49 -4.58 15.59
N ILE A 73 -14.54 -3.70 15.94
CA ILE A 73 -14.40 -3.15 17.29
C ILE A 73 -15.48 -2.08 17.50
N VAL A 74 -15.68 -1.15 16.54
CA VAL A 74 -16.74 -0.13 16.62
C VAL A 74 -18.13 -0.75 16.79
N ARG A 75 -18.44 -1.84 16.06
CA ARG A 75 -19.74 -2.55 16.19
C ARG A 75 -19.92 -3.30 17.52
N LYS A 76 -18.83 -3.65 18.21
CA LYS A 76 -18.93 -4.22 19.57
C LYS A 76 -19.28 -3.15 20.61
N TYR A 77 -18.98 -1.90 20.29
CA TYR A 77 -19.15 -0.75 21.18
C TYR A 77 -20.14 0.27 20.60
N THR A 78 -21.09 -0.13 19.75
CA THR A 78 -22.04 0.82 19.12
C THR A 78 -22.96 1.53 20.13
N ASP A 79 -23.04 1.03 21.36
CA ASP A 79 -23.54 1.77 22.54
C ASP A 79 -22.41 1.83 23.57
N ILE A 80 -21.67 2.95 23.60
CA ILE A 80 -20.70 3.26 24.66
C ILE A 80 -21.41 4.14 25.69
N PRO A 81 -21.94 3.58 26.80
CA PRO A 81 -22.54 4.40 27.85
C PRO A 81 -21.48 5.27 28.57
N GLU A 82 -20.25 4.77 28.69
CA GLU A 82 -19.13 5.48 29.32
C GLU A 82 -17.81 5.28 28.58
N LEU A 83 -17.08 6.38 28.34
CA LEU A 83 -15.76 6.35 27.73
C LEU A 83 -14.72 5.86 28.75
N THR A 84 -14.43 4.56 28.74
CA THR A 84 -13.39 4.00 29.61
C THR A 84 -12.00 4.20 29.03
N SER A 85 -10.99 4.22 29.92
CA SER A 85 -9.58 4.32 29.52
C SER A 85 -9.10 3.13 28.67
N GLU A 86 -9.79 1.99 28.76
CA GLU A 86 -9.53 0.79 27.93
C GLU A 86 -9.99 1.03 26.50
N ILE A 87 -11.23 1.53 26.33
CA ILE A 87 -11.79 1.92 25.02
C ILE A 87 -10.90 2.97 24.35
N VAL A 88 -10.51 4.01 25.07
CA VAL A 88 -9.62 5.08 24.55
C VAL A 88 -8.31 4.50 24.02
N ARG A 89 -7.67 3.60 24.77
CA ARG A 89 -6.40 2.98 24.36
C ARG A 89 -6.56 2.02 23.18
N GLU A 90 -7.73 1.39 23.03
CA GLU A 90 -8.02 0.50 21.92
C GLU A 90 -8.24 1.29 20.61
N PHE A 91 -8.84 2.47 20.68
CA PHE A 91 -9.22 3.26 19.51
C PHE A 91 -8.27 4.38 19.12
N ILE A 92 -7.54 4.96 20.08
CA ILE A 92 -6.71 6.15 19.84
C ILE A 92 -5.23 5.76 19.90
N GLU A 93 -4.52 6.03 18.80
CA GLU A 93 -3.06 5.86 18.74
C GLU A 93 -2.38 7.01 19.49
N LYS A 94 -2.74 8.25 19.13
CA LYS A 94 -2.12 9.47 19.65
C LYS A 94 -3.11 10.64 19.63
N VAL A 95 -2.93 11.57 20.56
CA VAL A 95 -3.67 12.84 20.57
C VAL A 95 -2.65 13.98 20.55
N TYR A 96 -2.73 14.83 19.54
CA TYR A 96 -1.94 16.07 19.45
C TYR A 96 -2.77 17.23 19.96
N ILE A 97 -2.24 17.93 20.96
CA ILE A 97 -2.83 19.12 21.54
C ILE A 97 -1.93 20.30 21.18
N PHE A 98 -2.47 21.23 20.39
CA PHE A 98 -1.74 22.42 19.97
C PHE A 98 -1.86 23.53 21.00
N HIS A 99 -1.03 24.57 20.85
CA HIS A 99 -1.12 25.75 21.70
C HIS A 99 -2.48 26.44 21.54
N PRO A 100 -3.01 27.04 22.61
CA PRO A 100 -4.26 27.78 22.55
C PRO A 100 -4.08 29.06 21.72
N GLU A 101 -5.03 29.33 20.83
CA GLU A 101 -5.08 30.52 19.99
C GLU A 101 -6.34 31.33 20.33
N VAL A 102 -6.23 32.66 20.33
CA VAL A 102 -7.37 33.54 20.52
C VAL A 102 -7.84 33.98 19.13
N ALA A 103 -8.96 33.42 18.69
CA ALA A 103 -9.65 33.82 17.48
C ALA A 103 -10.97 34.47 17.90
N ASP A 104 -11.23 35.70 17.41
CA ASP A 104 -12.48 36.42 17.65
C ASP A 104 -12.87 36.56 19.14
N GLY A 105 -11.89 36.92 19.99
CA GLY A 105 -12.09 37.10 21.44
C GLY A 105 -12.35 35.80 22.22
N LYS A 106 -12.40 34.63 21.55
CA LYS A 106 -12.57 33.33 22.17
C LYS A 106 -11.27 32.53 22.12
N ARG A 107 -10.89 31.95 23.26
CA ARG A 107 -9.78 31.00 23.34
C ARG A 107 -10.19 29.68 22.70
N THR A 108 -9.52 29.29 21.63
CA THR A 108 -9.71 28.02 20.93
C THR A 108 -8.43 27.19 21.05
N GLN A 109 -8.57 25.86 21.05
CA GLN A 109 -7.43 24.95 21.08
C GLN A 109 -7.65 23.85 20.06
N LYS A 110 -6.69 23.72 19.13
CA LYS A 110 -6.74 22.68 18.12
C LYS A 110 -6.34 21.35 18.75
N ILE A 111 -7.17 20.33 18.54
CA ILE A 111 -6.93 18.94 18.94
C ILE A 111 -6.99 18.10 17.67
N VAL A 112 -5.97 17.26 17.46
CA VAL A 112 -5.94 16.27 16.38
C VAL A 112 -5.84 14.89 17.02
N ILE A 113 -6.79 14.01 16.69
CA ILE A 113 -6.84 12.64 17.18
C ILE A 113 -6.40 11.71 16.05
N VAL A 114 -5.37 10.92 16.31
CA VAL A 114 -4.91 9.84 15.43
C VAL A 114 -5.53 8.55 15.94
N TRP A 115 -6.37 7.94 15.11
CA TRP A 115 -7.08 6.72 15.44
C TRP A 115 -6.26 5.50 15.04
N ASN A 116 -6.25 4.48 15.90
CA ASN A 116 -5.64 3.20 15.59
C ASN A 116 -6.22 2.65 14.28
N ARG A 117 -5.34 2.30 13.34
CA ARG A 117 -5.67 1.68 12.03
C ARG A 117 -6.39 2.56 11.00
N ILE A 118 -6.85 3.76 11.37
CA ILE A 118 -7.46 4.73 10.43
C ILE A 118 -6.55 5.94 10.18
N GLY A 119 -5.73 6.33 11.16
CA GLY A 119 -4.92 7.54 11.09
C GLY A 119 -5.69 8.79 11.52
N GLU A 120 -5.32 9.96 10.99
CA GLU A 120 -6.00 11.21 11.31
C GLU A 120 -7.41 11.22 10.71
N PHE A 121 -8.43 11.33 11.56
CA PHE A 121 -9.83 11.46 11.14
C PHE A 121 -10.44 12.68 11.82
N ASN A 122 -11.03 13.57 11.01
CA ASN A 122 -11.67 14.79 11.49
C ASN A 122 -13.17 14.73 11.19
N ALA A 123 -13.97 14.47 12.23
CA ALA A 123 -15.43 14.35 12.10
C ALA A 123 -16.09 15.65 11.58
N ARG A 124 -15.46 16.81 11.84
CA ARG A 124 -15.96 18.13 11.42
C ARG A 124 -16.00 18.34 9.90
N THR A 125 -15.37 17.45 9.13
CA THR A 125 -15.38 17.51 7.67
C THR A 125 -16.67 16.93 7.07
N LEU A 126 -17.41 16.09 7.81
CA LEU A 126 -18.68 15.50 7.34
C LEU A 126 -19.83 16.51 7.46
N ASP A 127 -19.86 17.30 8.53
CA ASP A 127 -20.90 18.31 8.74
C ASP A 127 -20.79 19.51 7.77
N ALA A 128 -19.63 19.68 7.12
CA ALA A 128 -19.38 20.79 6.19
C ALA A 128 -19.78 20.50 4.73
N GLU A 129 -19.96 19.23 4.36
CA GLU A 129 -20.41 18.84 3.01
C GLU A 129 -21.94 18.82 2.89
N ASP A 130 -22.66 18.65 4.01
CA ASP A 130 -24.13 18.61 4.05
C ASP A 130 -24.80 20.01 4.17
N GLU A 131 -24.03 21.09 4.34
CA GLU A 131 -24.56 22.46 4.45
C GLU A 131 -24.47 23.27 3.14
N GLN A 132 -24.09 22.64 2.02
CA GLN A 132 -24.05 23.25 0.67
C GLN A 132 -24.96 22.56 -0.37
N ALA A 133 -25.93 21.74 0.04
CA ALA A 133 -26.91 21.11 -0.84
C ALA A 133 -28.31 21.77 -0.76
#